data_AF-A0A6B3EMT9-F1
#
_entry.id   AF-A0A6B3EMT9-F1
#
_cell.length_a   1.000
_cell.length_b   1.000
_cell.length_c   1.000
_cell.angle_alpha   90.00
_cell.angle_beta   90.00
_cell.angle_gamma   90.00
#
_symmetry.space_group_name_H-M   'P 1'
#
loop_
_entity.id
_entity.type
_entity.pdbx_description
1 polymer ?
#
loop_
_entity_poly.entity_id
_entity_poly.type
_entity_poly.pdbx_seq_one_letter_code
_entity_poly.pdbx_strand_id
1 'polypeptide(L)'
;ISVKHNDPVVMVNAYRQLAQACDYPLHLGVTEAGPAFQGTIKSAVAFGALLAEGIGDTIRVSLSAPPAEEVKVGLQILESLNLKPRRLEIVSCPSCGRAQVDVYKLANEVTAGLDGMQVPLRVAVMGCVVNGPGEAREADLGV
;
A
#
# COMPACT_ATOMS: atom_id res chain seq x y z
N ILE A 1 -3.39 -22.17 7.60
CA ILE A 1 -4.85 -22.29 7.43
C ILE A 1 -5.39 -20.99 6.82
N SER A 2 -6.52 -21.01 6.11
CA SER A 2 -7.19 -19.79 5.62
C SER A 2 -8.70 -19.88 5.79
N VAL A 3 -9.33 -18.76 6.16
CA VAL A 3 -10.78 -18.59 6.33
C VAL A 3 -11.21 -17.32 5.59
N LYS A 4 -11.39 -17.45 4.28
CA LYS A 4 -11.59 -16.29 3.38
C LYS A 4 -13.05 -15.90 3.29
N HIS A 5 -13.30 -14.61 3.10
CA HIS A 5 -14.62 -14.05 2.84
C HIS A 5 -14.48 -12.82 1.92
N ASN A 6 -15.55 -12.46 1.19
CA ASN A 6 -15.52 -11.31 0.27
C ASN A 6 -15.79 -9.96 0.95
N ASP A 7 -16.42 -9.99 2.12
CA ASP A 7 -16.61 -8.86 3.02
C ASP A 7 -15.38 -8.71 3.94
N PRO A 8 -14.64 -7.59 3.88
CA PRO A 8 -13.49 -7.31 4.73
C PRO A 8 -13.78 -7.40 6.22
N VAL A 9 -14.94 -6.93 6.68
CA VAL A 9 -15.28 -6.88 8.12
C VAL A 9 -15.47 -8.29 8.66
N VAL A 10 -16.21 -9.12 7.92
CA VAL A 10 -16.43 -10.53 8.28
C VAL A 10 -15.09 -11.29 8.28
N MET A 11 -14.27 -11.09 7.25
CA MET A 11 -12.96 -11.70 7.16
C MET A 11 -12.08 -11.33 8.37
N VAL A 12 -11.95 -10.05 8.70
CA VAL A 12 -11.14 -9.57 9.82
C VAL A 12 -11.58 -10.23 11.13
N ASN A 13 -12.88 -10.25 11.41
CA ASN A 13 -13.40 -10.87 12.63
C ASN A 13 -13.16 -12.38 12.68
N ALA A 14 -13.22 -13.08 11.54
CA ALA A 14 -12.95 -14.51 11.46
C ALA A 14 -11.46 -14.82 11.71
N TYR A 15 -10.54 -14.05 11.13
CA TYR A 15 -9.10 -14.26 11.34
C TYR A 15 -8.65 -13.91 12.76
N ARG A 16 -9.23 -12.89 13.40
CA ARG A 16 -8.96 -12.59 14.82
C ARG A 16 -9.35 -13.75 15.73
N GLN A 17 -10.52 -14.35 15.50
CA GLN A 17 -10.95 -15.54 16.24
C GLN A 17 -10.04 -16.74 15.95
N LEU A 18 -9.67 -16.95 14.70
CA LEU A 18 -8.79 -18.06 14.31
C LEU A 18 -7.39 -17.95 14.93
N ALA A 19 -6.82 -16.74 14.97
CA ALA A 19 -5.52 -16.47 15.59
C ALA A 19 -5.52 -16.70 17.11
N GLN A 20 -6.66 -16.50 17.77
CA GLN A 20 -6.82 -16.83 19.20
C GLN A 20 -6.99 -18.34 19.43
N ALA A 21 -7.54 -19.06 18.45
CA ALA A 21 -7.87 -20.48 18.58
C ALA A 21 -6.68 -21.41 18.26
N CYS A 22 -5.70 -20.96 17.47
CA CYS A 22 -4.55 -21.78 17.07
C CYS A 22 -3.32 -20.96 16.67
N ASP A 23 -2.16 -21.61 16.69
CA ASP A 23 -0.85 -21.04 16.33
C ASP A 23 -0.36 -21.54 14.96
N TYR A 24 -1.28 -21.91 14.06
CA TYR A 24 -0.92 -22.30 12.71
C TYR A 24 -0.69 -21.08 11.82
N PRO A 25 0.26 -21.12 10.86
CA PRO A 25 0.44 -20.04 9.91
C PRO A 25 -0.84 -19.71 9.14
N LEU A 26 -1.21 -18.45 9.09
CA LEU A 26 -2.46 -17.93 8.53
C LEU A 26 -2.21 -17.32 7.15
N HIS A 27 -2.89 -17.86 6.15
CA HIS A 27 -2.89 -17.31 4.80
C HIS A 27 -4.10 -16.39 4.61
N LEU A 28 -3.87 -15.08 4.52
CA LEU A 28 -4.90 -14.07 4.33
C LEU A 28 -5.29 -13.94 2.86
N GLY A 29 -6.58 -13.78 2.61
CA GLY A 29 -7.06 -13.37 1.29
C GLY A 29 -8.53 -12.97 1.33
N VAL A 30 -8.84 -11.79 0.79
CA VAL A 30 -10.23 -11.43 0.45
C VAL A 30 -10.57 -12.13 -0.86
N THR A 31 -11.57 -13.00 -0.85
CA THR A 31 -12.08 -13.64 -2.09
C THR A 31 -13.00 -12.68 -2.82
N GLU A 32 -13.09 -12.78 -4.15
CA GLU A 32 -14.05 -11.99 -4.94
C GLU A 32 -13.97 -10.48 -4.66
N ALA A 33 -12.76 -9.93 -4.52
CA ALA A 33 -12.59 -8.52 -4.12
C ALA A 33 -13.11 -7.54 -5.18
N GLY A 34 -13.22 -7.98 -6.44
CA GLY A 34 -13.80 -7.23 -7.55
C GLY A 34 -12.75 -6.63 -8.49
N PRO A 35 -13.14 -5.65 -9.34
CA PRO A 35 -12.24 -4.94 -10.25
C PRO A 35 -11.08 -4.26 -9.53
N ALA A 36 -9.98 -3.96 -10.24
CA ALA A 36 -8.72 -3.50 -9.66
C ALA A 36 -8.87 -2.43 -8.56
N PHE A 37 -9.55 -1.32 -8.83
CA PHE A 37 -9.73 -0.23 -7.85
C PHE A 37 -10.48 -0.68 -6.59
N GLN A 38 -11.67 -1.26 -6.74
CA GLN A 38 -12.49 -1.71 -5.62
C GLN A 38 -11.83 -2.86 -4.84
N GLY A 39 -11.26 -3.83 -5.55
CA GLY A 39 -10.60 -4.98 -4.96
C GLY A 39 -9.32 -4.61 -4.23
N THR A 40 -8.59 -3.59 -4.71
CA THR A 40 -7.43 -3.01 -4.02
C THR A 40 -7.84 -2.42 -2.69
N ILE A 41 -8.88 -1.59 -2.68
CA ILE A 41 -9.39 -0.96 -1.44
C ILE A 41 -9.87 -2.03 -0.46
N LYS A 42 -10.72 -2.97 -0.90
CA LYS A 42 -11.21 -4.06 -0.04
C LYS A 42 -10.07 -4.88 0.58
N SER A 43 -9.08 -5.25 -0.24
CA SER A 43 -7.95 -6.05 0.21
C SER A 43 -7.06 -5.27 1.18
N ALA A 44 -6.75 -4.00 0.86
CA ALA A 44 -5.93 -3.13 1.71
C ALA A 44 -6.59 -2.89 3.08
N VAL A 45 -7.90 -2.69 3.13
CA VAL A 45 -8.64 -2.52 4.39
C VAL A 45 -8.57 -3.78 5.25
N ALA A 46 -8.86 -4.96 4.68
CA ALA A 46 -8.84 -6.21 5.44
C ALA A 46 -7.42 -6.56 5.92
N PHE A 47 -6.44 -6.48 5.03
CA PHE A 47 -5.06 -6.86 5.34
C PHE A 47 -4.41 -5.84 6.27
N GLY A 48 -4.65 -4.55 6.05
CA GLY A 48 -4.15 -3.48 6.92
C GLY A 48 -4.56 -3.67 8.37
N ALA A 49 -5.83 -4.02 8.61
CA ALA A 49 -6.32 -4.28 9.96
C ALA A 49 -5.65 -5.49 10.62
N LEU A 50 -5.57 -6.62 9.92
CA LEU A 50 -5.02 -7.86 10.48
C LEU A 50 -3.49 -7.82 10.63
N LEU A 51 -2.79 -7.36 9.61
CA LEU A 51 -1.33 -7.34 9.60
C LEU A 51 -0.75 -6.34 10.60
N ALA A 52 -1.43 -5.20 10.83
CA ALA A 52 -1.03 -4.25 11.88
C ALA A 52 -1.17 -4.83 13.30
N GLU A 53 -2.03 -5.83 13.48
CA GLU A 53 -2.18 -6.60 14.72
C GLU A 53 -1.20 -7.79 14.81
N GLY A 54 -0.35 -7.99 13.79
CA GLY A 54 0.55 -9.13 13.70
C GLY A 54 -0.13 -10.44 13.26
N ILE A 55 -1.34 -10.36 12.69
CA ILE A 55 -2.11 -11.53 12.25
C ILE A 55 -1.91 -11.74 10.74
N GLY A 56 -1.28 -12.84 10.37
CA GLY A 56 -1.10 -13.26 8.97
C GLY A 56 0.36 -13.49 8.59
N ASP A 57 0.64 -14.66 8.01
CA ASP A 57 1.99 -15.10 7.64
C ASP A 57 2.25 -15.02 6.14
N THR A 58 1.17 -15.04 5.35
CA THR A 58 1.22 -14.88 3.90
C THR A 58 -0.11 -14.28 3.42
N ILE A 59 -0.06 -13.50 2.33
CA ILE A 59 -1.22 -12.85 1.74
C ILE A 59 -1.40 -13.24 0.28
N ARG A 60 -2.65 -13.21 -0.18
CA ARG A 60 -2.99 -13.19 -1.61
C ARG A 60 -4.11 -12.18 -1.84
N VAL A 61 -3.84 -11.16 -2.65
CA VAL A 61 -4.85 -10.26 -3.22
C VAL A 61 -5.60 -11.03 -4.31
N SER A 62 -6.92 -10.92 -4.38
CA SER A 62 -7.73 -11.57 -5.42
C SER A 62 -8.52 -10.54 -6.22
N LEU A 63 -8.01 -10.15 -7.39
CA LEU A 63 -8.58 -9.10 -8.24
C LEU A 63 -9.18 -9.69 -9.51
N SER A 64 -10.20 -9.05 -10.06
CA SER A 64 -10.64 -9.27 -11.44
C SER A 64 -9.75 -8.50 -12.41
N ALA A 65 -8.45 -8.80 -12.41
CA ALA A 65 -7.40 -8.13 -13.18
C ALA A 65 -6.25 -9.12 -13.49
N PRO A 66 -5.28 -8.77 -14.37
CA PRO A 66 -4.11 -9.63 -14.59
C PRO A 66 -3.38 -9.97 -13.28
N PRO A 67 -2.85 -11.20 -13.12
CA PRO A 67 -2.22 -11.63 -11.85
C PRO A 67 -1.05 -10.75 -11.39
N ALA A 68 -0.35 -10.09 -12.32
CA ALA A 68 0.71 -9.14 -12.00
C ALA A 68 0.22 -7.96 -11.13
N GLU A 69 -1.03 -7.51 -11.33
CA GLU A 69 -1.64 -6.46 -10.51
C GLU A 69 -1.93 -6.94 -9.08
N GLU A 70 -2.32 -8.20 -8.90
CA GLU A 70 -2.48 -8.80 -7.56
C GLU A 70 -1.16 -8.77 -6.77
N VAL A 71 -0.06 -9.13 -7.44
CA VAL A 71 1.28 -9.11 -6.87
C VAL A 71 1.71 -7.69 -6.53
N LYS A 72 1.50 -6.75 -7.45
CA LYS A 72 1.82 -5.32 -7.26
C LYS A 72 1.10 -4.75 -6.04
N VAL A 73 -0.21 -4.97 -5.93
CA VAL A 73 -1.01 -4.51 -4.79
C VAL A 73 -0.56 -5.18 -3.49
N GLY A 74 -0.31 -6.48 -3.49
CA GLY A 74 0.14 -7.19 -2.29
C GLY A 74 1.48 -6.69 -1.77
N LEU A 75 2.44 -6.44 -2.67
CA LEU A 75 3.73 -5.84 -2.32
C LEU A 75 3.56 -4.44 -1.73
N GLN A 76 2.74 -3.59 -2.36
CA GLN A 76 2.48 -2.23 -1.88
C GLN A 76 1.83 -2.20 -0.48
N ILE A 77 0.92 -3.12 -0.17
CA ILE A 77 0.33 -3.24 1.18
C ILE A 77 1.41 -3.59 2.22
N LEU A 78 2.28 -4.57 1.93
CA LEU A 78 3.34 -4.96 2.85
C LEU A 78 4.38 -3.85 3.04
N GLU A 79 4.76 -3.15 1.97
CA GLU A 79 5.69 -2.01 2.02
C GLU A 79 5.09 -0.84 2.84
N SER A 80 3.80 -0.55 2.67
CA SER A 80 3.08 0.50 3.42
C SER A 80 3.06 0.24 4.93
N LEU A 81 3.02 -1.03 5.34
CA LEU A 81 3.03 -1.46 6.73
C LEU A 81 4.44 -1.69 7.31
N ASN A 82 5.50 -1.38 6.55
CA ASN A 82 6.89 -1.70 6.91
C ASN A 82 7.18 -3.21 7.08
N LEU A 83 6.32 -4.10 6.58
CA LEU A 83 6.53 -5.55 6.61
C LEU A 83 7.42 -6.05 5.47
N LYS A 84 7.69 -5.18 4.50
CA LYS A 84 8.65 -5.40 3.42
C LYS A 84 9.44 -4.10 3.19
N PRO A 85 10.74 -4.17 2.85
CA PRO A 85 11.50 -2.98 2.46
C PRO A 85 10.85 -2.28 1.28
N ARG A 86 10.63 -0.96 1.41
CA ARG A 86 10.14 -0.10 0.31
C ARG A 86 11.14 -0.12 -0.83
N ARG A 87 10.66 -0.25 -2.07
CA ARG A 87 11.51 -0.12 -3.27
C ARG A 87 11.55 1.30 -3.81
N LEU A 88 10.41 1.90 -4.07
CA LEU A 88 10.35 3.27 -4.53
C LEU A 88 9.09 3.88 -3.94
N GLU A 89 9.24 4.94 -3.16
CA GLU A 89 8.12 5.64 -2.53
C GLU A 89 8.16 7.10 -2.92
N ILE A 90 7.12 7.56 -3.60
CA ILE A 90 6.94 8.96 -3.94
C ILE A 90 5.98 9.56 -2.91
N VAL A 91 6.49 10.48 -2.12
CA VAL A 91 5.70 11.25 -1.16
C VAL A 91 5.39 12.58 -1.79
N SER A 92 4.12 12.85 -2.09
CA SER A 92 3.71 14.11 -2.70
C SER A 92 2.66 14.80 -1.87
N CYS A 93 2.73 16.13 -1.81
CA CYS A 93 1.64 16.90 -1.23
C CYS A 93 0.45 16.91 -2.19
N PRO A 94 -0.80 16.94 -1.69
CA PRO A 94 -2.00 16.83 -2.54
C PRO A 94 -2.26 18.07 -3.43
N SER A 95 -1.33 19.03 -3.47
CA SER A 95 -1.53 20.42 -3.93
C SER A 95 -2.53 21.20 -3.06
N CYS A 96 -2.37 22.52 -3.00
CA CYS A 96 -3.29 23.43 -2.29
C CYS A 96 -3.12 24.87 -2.82
N GLY A 97 -3.87 25.84 -2.29
CA GLY A 97 -3.75 27.25 -2.70
C GLY A 97 -2.39 27.91 -2.44
N ARG A 98 -1.45 27.21 -1.79
CA ARG A 98 -0.06 27.65 -1.60
C ARG A 98 0.91 27.08 -2.63
N ALA A 99 0.44 26.19 -3.50
CA ALA A 99 1.27 25.55 -4.50
C ALA A 99 1.81 26.61 -5.47
N GLN A 100 3.13 26.63 -5.64
CA GLN A 100 3.84 27.51 -6.55
C GLN A 100 4.17 26.80 -7.88
N VAL A 101 3.99 25.47 -7.90
CA VAL A 101 4.22 24.60 -9.06
C VAL A 101 3.04 23.65 -9.23
N ASP A 102 2.90 23.11 -10.44
CA ASP A 102 1.94 22.04 -10.72
C ASP A 102 2.45 20.72 -10.13
N VAL A 103 2.04 20.44 -8.90
CA VAL A 103 2.46 19.24 -8.15
C VAL A 103 2.01 17.96 -8.84
N TYR A 104 0.82 17.97 -9.48
CA TYR A 104 0.32 16.78 -10.18
C TYR A 104 1.19 16.44 -11.37
N LYS A 105 1.52 17.46 -12.19
CA LYS A 105 2.42 17.28 -13.32
C LYS A 105 3.80 16.81 -12.87
N LEU A 106 4.37 17.47 -11.86
CA LEU A 106 5.70 17.13 -11.34
C LEU A 106 5.74 15.71 -10.75
N ALA A 107 4.74 15.32 -9.97
CA ALA A 107 4.67 13.97 -9.40
C ALA A 107 4.57 12.89 -10.49
N ASN A 108 3.81 13.14 -11.55
CA ASN A 108 3.73 12.23 -12.70
C ASN A 108 5.04 12.13 -13.47
N GLU A 109 5.72 13.26 -13.70
CA GLU A 109 7.03 13.30 -14.36
C GLU A 109 8.10 12.55 -13.54
N VAL A 110 8.12 12.75 -12.22
CA VAL A 110 9.01 12.02 -11.30
C VAL A 110 8.67 10.53 -11.31
N THR A 111 7.39 10.16 -11.24
CA THR A 111 6.95 8.76 -11.28
C THR A 111 7.40 8.07 -12.57
N ALA A 112 7.19 8.72 -13.72
CA ALA A 112 7.60 8.18 -15.02
C ALA A 112 9.12 8.09 -15.17
N GLY A 113 9.86 9.10 -14.67
CA GLY A 113 11.33 9.12 -14.73
C GLY A 113 12.01 8.09 -13.84
N LEU A 114 11.32 7.59 -12.81
CA LEU A 114 11.82 6.58 -11.89
C LEU A 114 11.27 5.18 -12.17
N ASP A 115 10.49 5.00 -13.24
CA ASP A 115 9.97 3.69 -13.63
C ASP A 115 11.13 2.70 -13.90
N GLY A 116 10.98 1.48 -13.40
CA GLY A 116 12.02 0.44 -13.47
C GLY A 116 13.21 0.60 -12.50
N MET A 117 13.27 1.67 -11.69
CA MET A 117 14.30 1.81 -10.67
C MET A 117 14.15 0.74 -9.57
N GLN A 118 15.25 0.04 -9.26
CA GLN A 118 15.25 -1.06 -8.27
C GLN A 118 15.87 -0.69 -6.92
N VAL A 119 16.47 0.51 -6.84
CA VAL A 119 17.11 0.99 -5.62
C VAL A 119 16.04 1.48 -4.65
N PRO A 120 16.06 1.06 -3.37
CA PRO A 120 15.19 1.58 -2.32
C PRO A 120 15.39 3.10 -2.20
N LEU A 121 14.43 3.89 -2.68
CA LEU A 121 14.52 5.35 -2.69
C LEU A 121 13.18 5.98 -2.31
N ARG A 122 13.23 6.99 -1.45
CA ARG A 122 12.09 7.85 -1.11
C ARG A 122 12.29 9.22 -1.74
N VAL A 123 11.33 9.64 -2.56
CA VAL A 123 11.38 10.92 -3.28
C VAL A 123 10.21 11.80 -2.84
N ALA A 124 10.51 12.96 -2.28
CA ALA A 124 9.53 13.97 -1.92
C ALA A 124 9.27 14.91 -3.09
N VAL A 125 8.00 15.13 -3.43
CA VAL A 125 7.55 16.07 -4.47
C VAL A 125 6.63 17.11 -3.86
N MET A 126 7.11 18.34 -3.74
CA MET A 126 6.53 19.35 -2.85
C MET A 126 6.15 20.62 -3.58
N GLY A 127 4.88 21.03 -3.45
CA GLY A 127 4.36 22.20 -4.16
C GLY A 127 4.73 23.57 -3.58
N CYS A 128 5.26 23.64 -2.35
CA CYS A 128 5.54 24.92 -1.69
C CYS A 128 6.66 24.81 -0.64
N VAL A 129 7.26 25.95 -0.32
CA VAL A 129 8.35 26.09 0.67
C VAL A 129 7.93 25.87 2.12
N VAL A 130 6.62 25.80 2.41
CA VAL A 130 6.12 25.71 3.79
C VAL A 130 6.29 24.30 4.34
N ASN A 131 5.65 23.33 3.68
CA ASN A 131 5.75 21.93 4.06
C ASN A 131 6.93 21.23 3.38
N GLY A 132 7.39 21.75 2.23
CA GLY A 132 8.41 21.10 1.41
C GLY A 132 9.69 20.74 2.15
N PRO A 133 10.34 21.68 2.87
CA PRO A 133 11.56 21.39 3.61
C PRO A 133 11.37 20.40 4.78
N GLY A 134 10.19 20.37 5.39
CA GLY A 134 9.88 19.47 6.49
C GLY A 134 9.64 18.05 6.00
N GLU A 135 8.79 17.89 4.99
CA GLU A 135 8.42 16.60 4.42
C GLU A 135 9.57 15.98 3.59
N ALA A 136 10.44 16.79 2.98
CA ALA A 136 11.62 16.30 2.25
C ALA A 136 12.79 15.85 3.12
N ARG A 137 12.84 16.23 4.42
CA ARG A 137 13.91 15.77 5.33
C ARG A 137 13.90 14.27 5.58
N GLU A 138 12.71 13.68 5.53
CA GLU A 138 12.49 12.26 5.72
C GLU A 138 12.59 11.46 4.41
N ALA A 139 12.96 12.14 3.31
CA ALA A 139 13.14 11.55 1.98
C ALA A 139 14.62 11.58 1.57
N ASP A 140 15.01 10.64 0.71
CA ASP A 140 16.38 10.57 0.19
C ASP A 140 16.65 11.70 -0.82
N LEU A 141 15.61 12.08 -1.57
CA LEU A 141 15.63 13.20 -2.53
C LEU A 141 14.36 14.04 -2.37
N GLY A 142 14.46 15.35 -2.57
CA GLY A 142 13.34 16.28 -2.56
C GLY A 142 13.37 17.21 -3.78
N VAL A 143 12.21 17.42 -4.40
CA VAL A 143 11.99 18.31 -5.54
C VAL A 143 10.82 19.25 -5.26
#